data_AF-A0A3S1J0J4-F1
#
_entry.id   AF-A0A3S1J0J4-F1
#
_cell.length_a   1.000
_cell.length_b   1.000
_cell.length_c   1.000
_cell.angle_alpha   90.00
_cell.angle_beta   90.00
_cell.angle_gamma   90.00
#
_symmetry.space_group_name_H-M   'P 1'
#
loop_
_entity.id
_entity.type
_entity.pdbx_description
1 polymer ?
#
loop_
_entity_poly.entity_id
_entity_poly.type
_entity_poly.pdbx_seq_one_letter_code
_entity_poly.pdbx_strand_id
1 'polypeptide(L)' 'MDSETIGFMPAVELAELIRTKEISPVEYMRVLLARIAELEPKVNAFAYFAADRAMNDAKKAET' A
#
# COMPACT_ATOMS: atom_id res chain seq x y z
N MET A 1 5.20 2.66 9.61
CA MET A 1 4.10 3.65 9.77
C MET A 1 2.76 2.92 9.87
N ASP A 2 1.74 3.51 10.51
CA ASP A 2 0.41 2.89 10.61
C ASP A 2 -0.42 3.04 9.32
N SER A 3 -1.54 2.30 9.26
CA SER A 3 -2.41 2.22 8.09
C SER A 3 -3.17 3.51 7.79
N GLU A 4 -3.56 4.28 8.80
CA GLU A 4 -4.25 5.55 8.60
C GLU A 4 -3.32 6.58 7.98
N THR A 5 -2.11 6.72 8.51
CA THR A 5 -1.11 7.65 7.98
C THR A 5 -0.78 7.33 6.52
N ILE A 6 -0.49 6.06 6.21
CA ILE A 6 -0.20 5.63 4.83
C ILE A 6 -1.42 5.78 3.92
N GLY A 7 -2.61 5.45 4.40
CA GLY A 7 -3.84 5.45 3.60
C GLY A 7 -4.33 6.85 3.20
N PHE A 8 -3.89 7.90 3.91
CA PHE A 8 -4.27 9.29 3.63
C PHE A 8 -3.11 10.15 3.11
N MET A 9 -1.88 9.62 3.05
CA MET A 9 -0.72 10.35 2.56
C MET A 9 -0.83 10.60 1.03
N PRO A 10 -0.48 11.80 0.55
CA PRO A 10 -0.41 12.08 -0.88
C PRO A 10 0.58 11.16 -1.61
N ALA A 11 0.22 10.75 -2.83
CA ALA A 11 1.06 9.87 -3.64
C ALA A 11 2.45 10.45 -3.94
N VAL A 12 2.55 11.78 -4.07
CA VAL A 12 3.83 12.48 -4.29
C VAL A 12 4.77 12.39 -3.08
N GLU A 13 4.22 12.43 -1.87
CA GLU A 13 4.99 12.28 -0.63
C GLU A 13 5.43 10.82 -0.47
N LEU A 14 4.53 9.87 -0.70
CA LEU A 14 4.86 8.44 -0.68
C LEU A 14 5.95 8.08 -1.70
N ALA A 15 5.89 8.64 -2.90
CA ALA A 15 6.90 8.43 -3.93
C ALA A 15 8.28 8.94 -3.49
N GLU A 16 8.32 10.09 -2.80
CA GLU A 16 9.56 10.61 -2.25
C GLU A 16 10.12 9.70 -1.15
N LEU A 17 9.30 9.27 -0.20
CA LEU A 17 9.72 8.38 0.88
C LEU A 17 10.24 7.03 0.39
N ILE A 18 9.64 6.50 -0.69
CA ILE A 18 10.13 5.29 -1.35
C ILE A 18 11.49 5.56 -2.02
N ARG A 19 11.63 6.69 -2.72
CA ARG A 19 12.87 7.07 -3.41
C ARG A 19 14.03 7.32 -2.44
N THR A 20 13.75 7.93 -1.28
CA THR A 20 14.72 8.17 -0.20
C THR A 20 14.95 6.93 0.67
N LYS A 21 14.25 5.82 0.39
CA LYS A 21 14.31 4.55 1.13
C LYS A 21 13.88 4.67 2.59
N GLU A 22 13.09 5.69 2.92
CA GLU A 22 12.46 5.85 4.23
C GLU A 22 11.31 4.85 4.44
N ILE A 23 10.67 4.41 3.35
CA ILE A 23 9.67 3.34 3.34
C ILE A 23 9.99 2.36 2.21
N SER A 24 9.96 1.06 2.52
CA SER A 24 10.03 0.01 1.50
C SER A 24 8.71 -0.08 0.73
N PRO A 25 8.73 -0.18 -0.62
CA PRO A 25 7.55 -0.48 -1.43
C PRO A 25 6.76 -1.71 -0.94
N VAL A 26 7.48 -2.75 -0.49
CA VAL A 26 6.87 -3.98 0.04
C VAL A 26 6.20 -3.73 1.39
N GLU A 27 6.80 -2.93 2.26
CA GLU A 27 6.17 -2.54 3.53
C GLU A 27 4.91 -1.71 3.28
N TYR A 28 5.00 -0.68 2.44
CA TYR A 28 3.88 0.16 2.03
C TYR A 28 2.70 -0.67 1.52
N MET A 29 2.96 -1.58 0.58
CA MET A 29 1.91 -2.40 -0.03
C MET A 29 1.25 -3.33 1.00
N ARG A 30 2.03 -3.91 1.92
CA ARG A 30 1.49 -4.76 2.98
C ARG A 30 0.53 -4.00 3.89
N VAL A 31 0.89 -2.78 4.29
CA VAL A 31 0.04 -1.95 5.14
C VAL A 31 -1.27 -1.57 4.44
N LEU A 32 -1.20 -1.20 3.16
CA LEU A 32 -2.38 -0.83 2.39
C LEU A 32 -3.33 -2.00 2.15
N LEU A 33 -2.81 -3.17 1.81
CA LEU A 33 -3.63 -4.37 1.63
C LEU A 33 -4.31 -4.79 2.93
N ALA A 34 -3.62 -4.69 4.08
CA ALA A 34 -4.22 -4.95 5.39
C ALA A 34 -5.36 -3.97 5.70
N ARG A 35 -5.17 -2.68 5.40
CA ARG A 35 -6.22 -1.65 5.55
C ARG A 35 -7.43 -1.93 4.67
N ILE A 36 -7.21 -2.30 3.42
CA ILE A 36 -8.30 -2.65 2.49
C ILE A 36 -9.07 -3.86 3.03
N ALA A 37 -8.37 -4.91 3.49
CA ALA A 37 -9.01 -6.10 4.04
C ALA A 37 -9.90 -5.79 5.28
N GLU A 38 -9.51 -4.83 6.11
CA GLU A 38 -10.30 -4.40 7.27
C GLU A 38 -11.54 -3.58 6.88
N LEU A 39 -11.38 -2.66 5.91
CA LEU A 39 -12.44 -1.72 5.54
C LEU A 39 -13.42 -2.29 4.52
N GLU A 40 -12.98 -3.24 3.70
CA GLU A 40 -13.78 -3.68 2.56
C GLU A 40 -15.14 -4.29 2.92
N PRO A 41 -15.30 -5.06 4.02
CA PRO A 41 -16.63 -5.51 4.45
C PRO A 41 -17.62 -4.39 4.77
N LYS A 42 -17.13 -3.18 5.06
CA LYS A 42 -17.95 -2.01 5.40
C LYS A 42 -18.19 -1.10 4.19
N VAL A 43 -17.16 -0.92 3.36
CA VAL A 43 -17.19 0.04 2.24
C VAL A 43 -17.66 -0.63 0.95
N ASN A 44 -17.30 -1.90 0.73
CA ASN A 44 -17.64 -2.68 -0.46
C ASN A 44 -17.28 -1.94 -1.77
N ALA A 45 -16.06 -1.42 -1.84
CA ALA A 45 -15.54 -0.60 -2.94
C ALA A 45 -14.85 -1.40 -4.05
N PHE A 46 -14.40 -2.64 -3.79
CA PHE A 46 -13.59 -3.41 -4.72
C PHE A 46 -14.35 -4.60 -5.28
N ALA A 47 -14.62 -4.60 -6.60
CA ALA A 47 -15.18 -5.77 -7.28
C ALA A 47 -14.18 -6.95 -7.39
N TYR A 48 -12.87 -6.66 -7.33
CA TYR A 48 -11.81 -7.66 -7.39
C TYR A 48 -10.60 -7.22 -6.57
N PHE A 49 -10.06 -8.12 -5.75
CA PHE A 49 -8.94 -7.85 -4.87
C PHE A 49 -7.68 -8.61 -5.30
N ALA A 50 -6.81 -7.92 -6.05
CA ALA A 50 -5.61 -8.51 -6.68
C ALA A 50 -4.36 -8.48 -5.77
N ALA A 51 -4.48 -8.92 -4.52
CA ALA A 51 -3.44 -8.77 -3.49
C ALA A 51 -2.08 -9.36 -3.89
N ASP A 52 -2.07 -10.58 -4.46
CA ASP A 52 -0.83 -11.25 -4.85
C ASP A 52 -0.08 -10.50 -5.95
N ARG A 53 -0.82 -9.99 -6.94
CA ARG A 53 -0.25 -9.19 -8.02
C ARG A 53 0.36 -7.90 -7.47
N ALA A 54 -0.36 -7.20 -6.59
CA ALA A 54 0.11 -5.97 -5.97
C ALA A 54 1.40 -6.19 -5.17
N MET A 55 1.48 -7.29 -4.40
CA MET A 55 2.70 -7.66 -3.67
C MET A 55 3.86 -8.01 -4.60
N ASN A 56 3.61 -8.70 -5.72
CA ASN A 56 4.64 -9.03 -6.69
C ASN A 56 5.20 -7.77 -7.37
N ASP A 57 4.35 -6.80 -7.69
CA ASP A 57 4.79 -5.55 -8.30
C ASP A 57 5.54 -4.67 -7.30
N ALA A 58 5.14 -4.65 -6.02
CA ALA A 58 5.90 -3.99 -4.95
C ALA A 58 7.31 -4.58 -4.80
N LYS A 59 7.45 -5.91 -4.83
CA LYS A 59 8.77 -6.57 -4.77
C LYS A 59 9.67 -6.23 -5.96
N LYS A 60 9.10 -6.05 -7.16
CA LYS A 60 9.87 -5.62 -8.35
C LYS A 60 10.32 -4.16 -8.26
N ALA A 61 9.57 -3.33 -7.54
CA ALA A 61 9.88 -1.92 -7.34
C ALA A 61 10.91 -1.69 -6.21
N GLU A 62 11.24 -2.72 -5.44
CA GLU A 62 12.26 -2.66 -4.38
C GLU A 62 13.66 -2.57 -5.02
N THR A 63 14.26 -1.38 -5.03
CA THR A 63 15.61 -1.08 -5.60
C THR A 63 16.53 -0.39 -4.60
#